data_AF-A0A257M0L3-F1
#
_entry.id   AF-A0A257M0L3-F1
#
_cell.length_a   1.000
_cell.length_b   1.000
_cell.length_c   1.000
_cell.angle_alpha   90.00
_cell.angle_beta   90.00
_cell.angle_gamma   90.00
#
_symmetry.space_group_name_H-M   'P 1'
#
loop_
_entity.id
_entity.type
_entity.pdbx_description
1 polymer ?
#
loop_
_entity_poly.entity_id
_entity_poly.type
_entity_poly.pdbx_seq_one_letter_code
_entity_poly.pdbx_strand_id
1 'polypeptide(L)'
;MRSLQTLLISAVLNVAASAEPAPAPVEPSTLPAPDQKVEPVKPAVEKLDATRYRIGEVILDQKTREIRIPAEVNMIEGLVEFLLVHKDGKVHESLFRTGISAPHLNLAFALLRYKPSSEL
;
A
#
# COMPACT_ATOMS: atom_id res chain seq x y z
N MET A 1 4.98 -32.09 -69.34
CA MET A 1 4.12 -30.90 -69.45
C MET A 1 4.03 -30.23 -68.09
N ARG A 2 4.38 -28.94 -68.05
CA ARG A 2 4.17 -27.92 -66.99
C ARG A 2 4.95 -28.07 -65.66
N SER A 3 6.14 -27.50 -65.71
CA SER A 3 6.92 -26.82 -64.66
C SER A 3 6.11 -26.37 -63.42
N LEU A 4 6.53 -26.84 -62.24
CA LEU A 4 6.17 -26.28 -60.94
C LEU A 4 7.03 -25.02 -60.71
N GLN A 5 6.44 -23.83 -60.85
CA GLN A 5 7.09 -22.58 -60.49
C GLN A 5 7.04 -22.37 -58.97
N THR A 6 8.22 -22.33 -58.35
CA THR A 6 8.45 -21.91 -56.97
C THR A 6 8.06 -20.43 -56.81
N LEU A 7 7.03 -20.15 -56.01
CA LEU A 7 6.65 -18.78 -55.65
C LEU A 7 7.35 -18.40 -54.33
N LEU A 8 8.44 -17.64 -54.43
CA LEU A 8 9.11 -16.98 -53.31
C LEU A 8 8.25 -15.78 -52.86
N ILE A 9 7.67 -15.85 -51.66
CA ILE A 9 7.03 -14.70 -51.02
C ILE A 9 8.05 -14.06 -50.09
N SER A 10 8.67 -12.96 -50.53
CA SER A 10 9.49 -12.11 -49.68
C SER A 10 8.59 -11.24 -48.80
N ALA A 11 8.53 -11.53 -47.50
CA ALA A 11 7.93 -10.64 -46.52
C ALA A 11 9.00 -9.66 -46.02
N VAL A 12 8.97 -8.43 -46.55
CA VAL A 12 9.73 -7.30 -45.97
C VAL A 12 8.86 -6.72 -44.86
N LEU A 13 9.18 -7.07 -43.61
CA LEU A 13 8.54 -6.46 -42.45
C LEU A 13 9.23 -5.12 -42.16
N ASN A 14 8.53 -4.03 -42.45
CA ASN A 14 8.99 -2.67 -42.19
C ASN A 14 8.89 -2.41 -40.66
N VAL A 15 10.02 -2.34 -39.97
CA VAL A 15 10.06 -1.86 -38.57
C VAL A 15 9.90 -0.34 -38.60
N ALA A 16 8.68 0.13 -38.33
CA ALA A 16 8.45 1.53 -38.03
C ALA A 16 8.95 1.80 -36.60
N ALA A 17 10.11 2.40 -36.47
CA ALA A 17 10.58 2.99 -35.23
C ALA A 17 9.61 4.11 -34.83
N SER A 18 8.72 3.84 -33.87
CA SER A 18 7.96 4.89 -33.21
C SER A 18 8.90 5.57 -32.23
N ALA A 19 9.33 6.78 -32.56
CA ALA A 19 9.97 7.66 -31.60
C ALA A 19 8.92 8.04 -30.55
N GLU A 20 9.07 7.52 -29.33
CA GLU A 20 8.26 7.92 -28.19
C GLU A 20 8.59 9.39 -27.86
N PRO A 21 7.59 10.29 -27.81
CA PRO A 21 7.86 11.68 -27.51
C PRO A 21 8.39 11.78 -26.07
N ALA A 22 9.45 12.56 -25.87
CA ALA A 22 10.01 12.81 -24.55
C ALA A 22 8.90 13.34 -23.60
N PRO A 23 8.86 12.89 -22.33
CA PRO A 23 7.86 13.36 -21.39
C PRO A 23 8.01 14.87 -21.21
N ALA A 24 6.96 15.62 -21.54
CA ALA A 24 6.91 17.04 -21.28
C ALA A 24 7.01 17.28 -19.75
N PRO A 25 7.68 18.35 -19.30
CA PRO A 25 7.64 18.75 -17.89
C PRO A 25 6.19 18.95 -17.45
N VAL A 26 5.71 18.11 -16.53
CA VAL A 26 4.43 18.33 -15.86
C VAL A 26 4.62 19.48 -14.87
N GLU A 27 4.22 20.68 -15.25
CA GLU A 27 4.07 21.77 -14.29
C GLU A 27 3.01 21.35 -13.24
N PRO A 28 3.26 21.51 -11.93
CA PRO A 28 2.28 21.14 -10.92
C PRO A 28 1.04 22.02 -11.09
N SER A 29 -0.02 21.46 -11.68
CA SER A 29 -1.22 22.19 -12.08
C SER A 29 -2.12 22.66 -10.92
N THR A 30 -1.67 22.55 -9.67
CA THR A 30 -2.43 22.98 -8.49
C THR A 30 -1.53 23.33 -7.32
N LEU A 31 -0.80 24.45 -7.39
CA LEU A 31 -0.40 25.16 -6.18
C LEU A 31 -1.56 26.12 -5.81
N PRO A 32 -2.04 26.11 -4.55
CA PRO A 32 -3.07 27.06 -4.13
C PRO A 32 -2.54 28.49 -4.28
N ALA A 33 -3.40 29.41 -4.72
CA ALA A 33 -3.03 30.82 -4.81
C ALA A 33 -2.65 31.35 -3.40
N PRO A 34 -1.76 32.36 -3.29
CA PRO A 34 -1.26 32.86 -2.00
C PRO A 34 -2.35 33.24 -0.99
N ASP A 35 -3.52 33.67 -1.48
CA ASP A 35 -4.67 34.11 -0.67
C ASP A 35 -5.79 33.07 -0.56
N GLN A 36 -5.57 31.84 -1.06
CA GLN A 36 -6.56 30.78 -0.99
C GLN A 36 -6.62 30.23 0.43
N LYS A 37 -7.78 30.34 1.08
CA LYS A 37 -8.03 29.76 2.40
C LYS A 37 -7.96 28.23 2.30
N VAL A 38 -6.81 27.66 2.63
CA VAL A 38 -6.62 26.21 2.77
C VAL A 38 -7.31 25.79 4.06
N GLU A 39 -8.32 24.93 3.96
CA GLU A 39 -8.89 24.32 5.15
C GLU A 39 -7.80 23.50 5.85
N PRO A 40 -7.63 23.63 7.17
CA PRO A 40 -6.61 22.88 7.89
C PRO A 40 -6.87 21.39 7.71
N VAL A 41 -5.97 20.71 7.01
CA VAL A 41 -6.01 19.25 6.88
C VAL A 41 -5.90 18.67 8.28
N LYS A 42 -6.93 17.93 8.69
CA LYS A 42 -6.92 17.27 9.99
C LYS A 42 -5.69 16.36 10.06
N PRO A 43 -4.85 16.45 11.11
CA PRO A 43 -3.67 15.60 11.21
C PRO A 43 -4.08 14.13 11.11
N ALA A 44 -3.32 13.34 10.34
CA ALA A 44 -3.49 11.89 10.30
C ALA A 44 -3.28 11.23 11.68
N VAL A 45 -2.67 11.97 12.62
CA VAL A 45 -2.36 11.54 13.99
C VAL A 45 -3.00 12.51 14.99
N GLU A 46 -3.94 12.02 15.78
CA GLU A 46 -4.63 12.77 16.84
C GLU A 46 -3.99 12.48 18.21
N LYS A 47 -3.67 13.51 18.98
CA LYS A 47 -3.19 13.34 20.37
C LYS A 47 -4.39 13.14 21.29
N LEU A 48 -4.42 12.02 22.01
CA LEU A 48 -5.51 11.69 22.95
C LEU A 48 -5.23 12.27 24.34
N ASP A 49 -3.99 12.17 24.81
CA ASP A 49 -3.54 12.70 26.11
C ASP A 49 -2.01 12.82 26.15
N ALA A 50 -1.43 12.87 27.36
CA ALA A 50 0.01 13.03 27.57
C ALA A 50 0.85 11.94 26.88
N THR A 51 0.40 10.69 26.86
CA THR A 51 1.18 9.55 26.34
C THR A 51 0.56 8.89 25.12
N ARG A 52 -0.73 9.09 24.88
CA ARG A 52 -1.49 8.36 23.85
C ARG A 52 -1.81 9.18 22.61
N TYR A 53 -1.71 8.52 21.46
CA TYR A 53 -2.03 9.06 20.14
C TYR A 53 -2.89 8.07 19.35
N ARG A 54 -3.69 8.58 18.42
CA ARG A 54 -4.59 7.82 17.54
C ARG A 54 -4.26 8.05 16.07
N ILE A 55 -4.26 6.98 15.29
CA ILE A 55 -4.07 6.97 13.83
C ILE A 55 -5.19 6.13 13.21
N GLY A 56 -6.24 6.77 12.72
CA GLY A 56 -7.49 6.06 12.40
C GLY A 56 -8.03 5.30 13.62
N GLU A 57 -8.07 3.97 13.56
CA GLU A 57 -8.51 3.08 14.65
C GLU A 57 -7.36 2.54 15.51
N VAL A 58 -6.10 2.87 15.18
CA VAL A 58 -4.92 2.43 15.93
C VAL A 58 -4.63 3.40 17.07
N ILE A 59 -4.49 2.91 18.29
CA ILE A 59 -4.07 3.70 19.45
C ILE A 59 -2.68 3.24 19.89
N LEU A 60 -1.74 4.18 20.02
CA LEU A 60 -0.42 3.91 20.58
C LEU A 60 -0.20 4.66 21.89
N ASP A 61 0.57 4.09 22.80
CA ASP A 61 1.02 4.74 24.02
C ASP A 61 2.56 4.82 24.04
N GLN A 62 3.10 6.04 24.05
CA GLN A 62 4.55 6.28 23.97
C GLN A 62 5.31 5.88 25.22
N LYS A 63 4.64 5.77 26.38
CA LYS A 63 5.28 5.43 27.66
C LYS A 63 5.43 3.91 27.81
N THR A 64 4.36 3.18 27.54
CA THR A 64 4.30 1.71 27.65
C THR A 64 4.76 1.01 26.36
N ARG A 65 4.79 1.75 25.24
CA ARG A 65 5.03 1.23 23.89
C ARG A 65 3.94 0.27 23.40
N GLU A 66 2.75 0.30 23.97
CA GLU A 66 1.65 -0.55 23.54
C GLU A 66 0.96 -0.01 22.27
N ILE A 67 0.52 -0.92 21.40
CA ILE A 67 -0.37 -0.65 20.28
C ILE A 67 -1.70 -1.39 20.53
N ARG A 68 -2.82 -0.68 20.45
CA ARG A 68 -4.18 -1.22 20.59
C ARG A 68 -4.94 -1.04 19.28
N ILE A 69 -5.56 -2.12 18.83
CA ILE A 69 -6.36 -2.17 17.60
C ILE A 69 -7.62 -3.01 17.81
N PRO A 70 -8.73 -2.71 17.11
CA PRO A 70 -9.86 -3.63 17.02
C PRO A 70 -9.46 -4.86 16.19
N ALA A 71 -9.73 -6.04 16.72
CA ALA A 71 -9.54 -7.30 16.03
C ALA A 71 -10.56 -8.33 16.53
N GLU A 72 -10.87 -9.30 15.68
CA GLU A 72 -11.76 -10.42 15.97
C GLU A 72 -10.96 -11.73 15.95
N VAL A 73 -11.31 -12.66 16.84
CA VAL A 73 -10.87 -14.05 16.70
C VAL A 73 -11.44 -14.59 15.40
N ASN A 74 -10.57 -15.07 14.51
CA ASN A 74 -10.97 -15.58 13.21
C ASN A 74 -11.10 -17.10 13.20
N MET A 75 -10.16 -17.81 13.83
CA MET A 75 -10.26 -19.26 14.05
C MET A 75 -9.65 -19.65 15.39
N ILE A 76 -10.06 -20.80 15.93
CA ILE A 76 -9.52 -21.40 17.16
C ILE A 76 -8.97 -22.81 16.94
N GLU A 77 -9.17 -23.36 15.74
CA GLU A 77 -8.75 -24.69 15.30
C GLU A 77 -8.29 -24.62 13.84
N GLY A 78 -7.36 -25.48 13.45
CA GLY A 78 -6.75 -25.49 12.11
C GLY A 78 -5.28 -25.05 12.10
N LEU A 79 -4.68 -24.99 10.90
CA LEU A 79 -3.31 -24.51 10.71
C LEU A 79 -3.27 -22.98 10.84
N VAL A 80 -2.39 -22.47 11.69
CA VAL A 80 -2.17 -21.03 11.90
C VAL A 80 -0.81 -20.64 11.33
N GLU A 81 -0.81 -19.90 10.22
CA GLU A 81 0.40 -19.32 9.64
C GLU A 81 0.56 -17.85 10.02
N PHE A 82 -0.54 -17.11 10.13
CA PHE A 82 -0.54 -15.69 10.44
C PHE A 82 -1.18 -15.40 11.79
N LEU A 83 -0.56 -14.49 12.55
CA LEU A 83 -1.16 -14.00 13.78
C LEU A 83 -2.35 -13.07 13.50
N LEU A 84 -2.20 -12.15 12.55
CA LEU A 84 -3.18 -11.11 12.26
C LEU A 84 -3.15 -10.77 10.77
N VAL A 85 -4.32 -10.71 10.15
CA VAL A 85 -4.49 -10.25 8.76
C VAL A 85 -5.60 -9.23 8.64
N HIS A 86 -5.61 -8.48 7.54
CA HIS A 86 -6.79 -7.72 7.15
C HIS A 86 -7.96 -8.67 6.84
N LYS A 87 -9.20 -8.24 7.08
CA LYS A 87 -10.41 -9.04 6.82
C LYS A 87 -10.54 -9.54 5.38
N ASP A 88 -9.91 -8.84 4.43
CA ASP A 88 -9.88 -9.21 3.00
C ASP A 88 -8.58 -9.96 2.61
N GLY A 89 -7.79 -10.41 3.59
CA GLY A 89 -6.53 -11.12 3.41
C GLY A 89 -6.65 -12.64 3.51
N LYS A 90 -5.55 -13.30 3.90
CA LYS A 90 -5.44 -14.76 4.04
C LYS A 90 -6.13 -15.30 5.31
N VAL A 91 -7.44 -15.07 5.43
CA VAL A 91 -8.22 -15.42 6.62
C VAL A 91 -8.32 -16.93 6.88
N HIS A 92 -8.05 -17.80 5.90
CA HIS A 92 -8.13 -19.26 6.09
C HIS A 92 -6.97 -19.88 6.87
N GLU A 93 -5.98 -19.07 7.25
CA GLU A 93 -4.74 -19.50 7.93
C GLU A 93 -4.29 -18.47 8.98
N SER A 94 -5.24 -17.67 9.49
CA SER A 94 -4.98 -16.55 10.41
C SER A 94 -5.73 -16.65 11.73
N LEU A 95 -5.04 -16.41 12.86
CA LEU A 95 -5.65 -16.41 14.18
C LEU A 95 -6.63 -15.25 14.39
N PHE A 96 -6.21 -14.03 14.06
CA PHE A 96 -7.02 -12.82 14.16
C PHE A 96 -7.25 -12.18 12.79
N ARG A 97 -8.38 -11.50 12.65
CA ARG A 97 -8.66 -10.60 11.53
C ARG A 97 -8.99 -9.19 12.01
N THR A 98 -8.67 -8.18 11.21
CA THR A 98 -8.94 -6.78 11.54
C THR A 98 -9.36 -5.99 10.30
N GLY A 99 -10.13 -4.92 10.50
CA GLY A 99 -10.50 -3.95 9.46
C GLY A 99 -9.56 -2.74 9.37
N ILE A 100 -8.51 -2.68 10.21
CA ILE A 100 -7.63 -1.50 10.23
C ILE A 100 -6.78 -1.39 8.97
N SER A 101 -6.43 -0.16 8.63
CA SER A 101 -5.44 0.16 7.60
C SER A 101 -4.03 -0.31 8.00
N ALA A 102 -3.41 -1.15 7.18
CA ALA A 102 -2.02 -1.59 7.38
C ALA A 102 -1.02 -0.41 7.42
N PRO A 103 -1.11 0.62 6.56
CA PRO A 103 -0.31 1.83 6.70
C PRO A 103 -0.41 2.52 8.07
N HIS A 104 -1.59 2.55 8.69
CA HIS A 104 -1.75 3.16 10.02
C HIS A 104 -1.02 2.34 11.11
N LEU A 105 -1.11 1.01 11.02
CA LEU A 105 -0.39 0.12 11.93
C LEU A 105 1.13 0.24 11.75
N ASN A 106 1.61 0.30 10.51
CA ASN A 106 3.03 0.50 10.19
C ASN A 106 3.56 1.83 10.73
N LEU A 107 2.77 2.90 10.60
CA LEU A 107 3.13 4.21 11.18
C LEU A 107 3.21 4.14 12.71
N ALA A 108 2.29 3.43 13.38
CA ALA A 108 2.34 3.24 14.83
C ALA A 108 3.62 2.50 15.27
N PHE A 109 4.04 1.45 14.55
CA PHE A 109 5.31 0.77 14.81
C PHE A 109 6.51 1.71 14.67
N ALA A 110 6.53 2.54 13.62
CA ALA A 110 7.61 3.51 13.38
C ALA A 110 7.70 4.56 14.50
N LEU A 111 6.56 5.14 14.90
CA LEU A 111 6.51 6.14 15.97
C LEU A 111 6.97 5.58 17.34
N LEU A 112 6.72 4.31 17.60
CA LEU A 112 7.17 3.60 18.81
C LEU A 112 8.57 2.97 18.68
N ARG A 113 9.25 3.20 17.55
CA ARG A 113 10.61 2.72 17.25
C ARG A 113 10.74 1.20 17.41
N TYR A 114 9.74 0.46 16.98
CA TYR A 114 9.88 -0.99 16.83
C TYR A 114 10.89 -1.30 15.74
N LYS A 115 11.73 -2.31 15.97
CA LYS A 115 12.66 -2.80 14.96
C LYS A 115 11.95 -3.87 14.12
N PRO A 116 12.08 -3.85 12.79
CA PRO A 116 11.63 -4.97 11.97
C PRO A 116 12.37 -6.26 12.38
N SER A 117 11.73 -7.40 12.18
CA SER A 117 12.35 -8.71 12.39
C SER A 117 13.54 -8.91 11.44
N SER A 118 14.56 -9.66 11.87
CA SER A 118 15.63 -10.15 10.99
C SER A 118 15.18 -11.29 10.08
N GLU A 119 14.09 -11.96 10.46
CA GLU A 119 13.58 -13.17 9.81
C GLU A 119 12.59 -12.88 8.66
N LEU A 120 12.38 -11.60 8.33
CA LEU A 120 11.55 -11.12 7.22
C LEU A 120 12.43 -10.38 6.21
#